data_AF-A0A0A7EDF2-F1
#
_entry.id   AF-A0A0A7EDF2-F1
#
_cell.length_a   1.000
_cell.length_b   1.000
_cell.length_c   1.000
_cell.angle_alpha   90.00
_cell.angle_beta   90.00
_cell.angle_gamma   90.00
#
_symmetry.space_group_name_H-M   'P 1'
#
loop_
_entity.id
_entity.type
_entity.pdbx_description
1 polymer ?
#
loop_
_entity_poly.entity_id
_entity_poly.type
_entity_poly.pdbx_seq_one_letter_code
_entity_poly.pdbx_strand_id
1 'polypeptide(L)'
;MSSKLSLAIVFAFASGNAFANADIIKLQKAKSERIAITQSASHIDFTPSKSYDKYIISVSGPNGFSHTFESDTPSLDVASLNLPVDGTFNYQIQAVTYLQEIKDSMNNGRSEDAHGFISKVDVTGGKFTTESFAVKTYEQTNEKKPVLKLGFN
;
A
#
# COMPACT_ATOMS: atom_id res chain seq x y z
N MET A 1 36.81 -50.16 -33.76
CA MET A 1 35.85 -49.03 -33.72
C MET A 1 35.26 -49.00 -32.31
N SER A 2 35.69 -48.05 -31.49
CA SER A 2 35.26 -47.91 -30.09
C SER A 2 34.09 -46.92 -30.03
N SER A 3 32.91 -47.41 -29.65
CA SER A 3 31.69 -46.62 -29.51
C SER A 3 31.67 -45.96 -28.13
N LYS A 4 31.62 -44.63 -28.11
CA LYS A 4 31.48 -43.82 -26.89
C LYS A 4 30.03 -43.88 -26.44
N LEU A 5 29.75 -44.53 -25.31
CA LEU A 5 28.45 -44.47 -24.66
C LEU A 5 28.37 -43.14 -23.87
N SER A 6 27.56 -42.20 -24.36
CA SER A 6 27.26 -40.96 -23.66
C SER A 6 26.36 -41.23 -22.44
N LEU A 7 26.86 -40.92 -21.24
CA LEU A 7 26.11 -40.99 -19.99
C LEU A 7 25.18 -39.77 -19.91
N ALA A 8 23.89 -39.95 -20.14
CA ALA A 8 22.89 -38.90 -19.93
C ALA A 8 22.48 -38.87 -18.45
N ILE A 9 22.89 -37.82 -17.73
CA ILE A 9 22.42 -37.53 -16.38
C ILE A 9 21.01 -36.94 -16.50
N VAL A 10 20.00 -37.74 -16.15
CA VAL A 10 18.61 -37.27 -16.00
C VAL A 10 18.51 -36.58 -14.65
N PHE A 11 18.45 -35.24 -14.64
CA PHE A 11 18.05 -34.48 -13.46
C PHE A 11 16.55 -34.69 -13.23
N ALA A 12 16.22 -35.63 -12.33
CA ALA A 12 14.88 -35.72 -11.78
C ALA A 12 14.64 -34.49 -10.88
N PHE A 13 13.86 -33.52 -11.38
CA PHE A 13 13.30 -32.49 -10.52
C PHE A 13 12.26 -33.16 -9.62
N ALA A 14 12.65 -33.44 -8.37
CA ALA A 14 11.68 -33.78 -7.34
C ALA A 14 10.77 -32.57 -7.14
N SER A 15 9.52 -32.67 -7.60
CA SER A 15 8.45 -31.72 -7.29
C SER A 15 8.07 -31.86 -5.83
N GLY A 16 8.85 -31.21 -4.96
CA GLY A 16 8.58 -31.11 -3.53
C GLY A 16 7.27 -30.39 -3.25
N ASN A 17 6.32 -31.14 -2.70
CA ASN A 17 5.25 -30.75 -1.78
C ASN A 17 4.59 -29.38 -1.99
N ALA A 18 3.55 -29.34 -2.81
CA ALA A 18 2.54 -28.28 -2.80
C ALA A 18 1.61 -28.42 -1.59
N PHE A 19 2.09 -28.15 -0.39
CA PHE A 19 1.25 -28.06 0.81
C PHE A 19 1.68 -26.90 1.71
N ALA A 20 1.60 -25.67 1.19
CA ALA A 20 1.62 -24.45 1.99
C ALA A 20 0.51 -23.45 1.57
N ASN A 21 -0.27 -23.74 0.53
CA ASN A 21 -1.26 -22.80 -0.01
C ASN A 21 -2.63 -22.85 0.69
N ALA A 22 -2.94 -23.87 1.48
CA ALA A 22 -4.29 -24.02 2.03
C ALA A 22 -4.57 -23.07 3.23
N ASP A 23 -3.57 -22.80 4.08
CA ASP A 23 -3.76 -21.93 5.25
C ASP A 23 -3.48 -20.44 4.97
N ILE A 24 -2.69 -20.11 3.95
CA ILE A 24 -2.45 -18.71 3.54
C ILE A 24 -3.72 -18.10 2.94
N ILE A 25 -4.55 -18.89 2.26
CA ILE A 25 -5.83 -18.43 1.68
C ILE A 25 -6.88 -18.12 2.76
N LYS A 26 -6.69 -18.63 3.99
CA LYS A 26 -7.56 -18.40 5.15
C LYS A 26 -7.11 -17.28 6.09
N LEU A 27 -5.97 -16.63 5.83
CA LEU A 27 -5.72 -15.30 6.39
C LEU A 27 -6.72 -14.36 5.76
N GLN A 28 -7.84 -14.22 6.47
CA GLN A 28 -9.01 -13.43 6.17
C GLN A 28 -8.68 -12.28 5.22
N LYS A 29 -9.29 -12.31 4.03
CA LYS A 29 -9.54 -11.12 3.25
C LYS A 29 -10.55 -10.26 4.03
N ALA A 30 -10.10 -9.77 5.18
CA ALA A 30 -10.81 -8.81 5.99
C ALA A 30 -11.09 -7.65 5.05
N LYS A 31 -12.37 -7.33 4.88
CA LYS A 31 -12.83 -6.27 4.01
C LYS A 31 -12.01 -5.02 4.33
N SER A 32 -11.20 -4.55 3.36
CA SER A 32 -10.43 -3.31 3.50
C SER A 32 -11.40 -2.21 3.93
N GLU A 33 -11.15 -1.63 5.10
CA GLU A 33 -12.03 -0.63 5.67
C GLU A 33 -11.85 0.71 4.95
N ARG A 34 -12.92 1.50 4.90
CA ARG A 34 -12.91 2.74 4.12
C ARG A 34 -12.10 3.79 4.87
N ILE A 35 -10.95 4.15 4.32
CA ILE A 35 -10.19 5.33 4.72
C ILE A 35 -10.63 6.48 3.82
N ALA A 36 -11.29 7.50 4.40
CA ALA A 36 -11.64 8.70 3.65
C ALA A 36 -10.39 9.56 3.45
N ILE A 37 -10.36 10.34 2.38
CA ILE A 37 -9.20 11.12 2.00
C ILE A 37 -9.64 12.56 1.73
N THR A 38 -8.94 13.49 2.35
CA THR A 38 -9.13 14.93 2.15
C THR A 38 -7.82 15.53 1.66
N GLN A 39 -7.89 16.27 0.55
CA GLN A 39 -6.72 16.95 -0.01
C GLN A 39 -6.84 18.44 0.24
N SER A 40 -5.79 19.02 0.81
CA SER A 40 -5.56 20.46 0.91
C SER A 40 -4.33 20.84 0.09
N ALA A 41 -4.03 22.13 -0.02
CA ALA A 41 -2.91 22.62 -0.81
C ALA A 41 -1.53 22.09 -0.34
N SER A 42 -1.38 21.77 0.94
CA SER A 42 -0.12 21.30 1.53
C SER A 42 -0.20 19.89 2.13
N HIS A 43 -1.39 19.41 2.48
CA HIS A 43 -1.57 18.12 3.16
C HIS A 43 -2.56 17.21 2.45
N ILE A 44 -2.31 15.92 2.54
CA ILE A 44 -3.28 14.87 2.25
C ILE A 44 -3.58 14.17 3.57
N ASP A 45 -4.79 14.38 4.07
CA ASP A 45 -5.25 13.81 5.33
C ASP A 45 -6.07 12.56 5.08
N PHE A 46 -5.78 11.53 5.87
CA PHE A 46 -6.48 10.26 5.84
C PHE A 46 -7.37 10.19 7.09
N THR A 47 -8.66 10.00 6.90
CA THR A 47 -9.63 9.83 8.00
C THR A 47 -10.05 8.37 8.04
N PRO A 48 -9.32 7.52 8.78
CA PRO A 48 -9.71 6.13 8.97
C PRO A 48 -10.98 6.02 9.83
N SER A 49 -11.78 4.97 9.62
CA SER A 49 -12.95 4.68 10.45
C SER A 49 -12.61 4.12 11.85
N LYS A 50 -11.36 3.75 12.09
CA LYS A 50 -10.84 3.18 13.35
C LYS A 50 -9.39 3.62 13.58
N SER A 51 -8.86 3.34 14.77
CA SER A 51 -7.43 3.54 15.07
C SER A 51 -6.56 2.45 14.45
N TYR A 52 -5.36 2.83 14.04
CA TYR A 52 -4.29 1.94 13.59
C TYR A 52 -3.03 2.25 14.40
N ASP A 53 -2.12 1.28 14.48
CA ASP A 53 -0.88 1.41 15.26
C ASP A 53 0.20 2.16 14.49
N LYS A 54 0.21 2.02 13.16
CA LYS A 54 1.21 2.64 12.29
C LYS A 54 0.68 2.85 10.88
N TYR A 55 1.21 3.85 10.20
CA TYR A 55 0.97 4.12 8.78
C TYR A 55 2.28 4.05 8.00
N ILE A 56 2.27 3.31 6.89
CA ILE A 56 3.35 3.32 5.91
C ILE A 56 2.83 4.03 4.68
N ILE A 57 3.45 5.16 4.34
CA ILE A 57 3.04 6.02 3.23
C ILE A 57 4.10 5.92 2.15
N SER A 58 3.66 5.60 0.93
CA SER A 58 4.51 5.53 -0.26
C SER A 58 3.99 6.50 -1.31
N VAL A 59 4.88 7.34 -1.83
CA VAL A 59 4.59 8.28 -2.91
C VAL A 59 5.49 7.96 -4.09
N SER A 60 4.92 7.91 -5.28
CA SER A 60 5.64 7.68 -6.54
C SER A 60 5.22 8.70 -7.58
N GLY A 61 6.13 9.09 -8.46
CA GLY A 61 5.90 10.19 -9.38
C GLY A 61 6.74 10.15 -10.66
N PRO A 62 6.72 11.26 -11.42
CA PRO A 62 7.52 11.43 -12.62
C PRO A 62 9.02 11.23 -12.34
N ASN A 63 9.78 10.91 -13.39
CA ASN A 63 11.24 10.76 -13.34
C ASN A 63 11.74 9.70 -12.33
N GLY A 64 10.91 8.70 -12.03
CA GLY A 64 11.26 7.63 -11.09
C GLY A 64 11.28 8.06 -9.62
N PHE A 65 10.70 9.22 -9.29
CA PHE A 65 10.56 9.65 -7.90
C PHE A 65 9.78 8.59 -7.11
N SER A 66 10.35 8.18 -5.98
CA SER A 66 9.74 7.26 -5.03
C SER A 66 10.19 7.64 -3.63
N HIS A 67 9.26 7.77 -2.71
CA HIS A 67 9.53 8.08 -1.32
C HIS A 67 8.60 7.25 -0.44
N THR A 68 9.17 6.53 0.53
CA THR A 68 8.40 5.74 1.50
C THR A 68 8.87 6.07 2.89
N PHE A 69 7.92 6.31 3.79
CA PHE A 69 8.19 6.63 5.18
C PHE A 69 7.09 6.06 6.09
N GLU A 70 7.43 5.93 7.37
CA GLU A 70 6.49 5.54 8.41
C GLU A 70 6.01 6.77 9.17
N SER A 71 4.75 6.73 9.62
CA SER A 71 4.14 7.78 10.43
C SER A 71 3.20 7.17 11.46
N ASP A 72 3.12 7.80 12.62
CA ASP A 72 2.11 7.50 13.64
C ASP A 72 0.82 8.30 13.41
N THR A 73 0.85 9.29 12.49
CA THR A 73 -0.30 10.11 12.14
C THR A 73 -0.81 9.78 10.73
N PRO A 74 -2.14 9.81 10.52
CA PRO A 74 -2.73 9.53 9.22
C PRO A 74 -2.73 10.80 8.33
N SER A 75 -1.58 11.43 8.15
CA SER A 75 -1.43 12.62 7.31
C SER A 75 -0.12 12.57 6.52
N LEU A 76 -0.16 13.12 5.32
CA LEU A 76 0.98 13.33 4.43
C LEU A 76 1.16 14.83 4.21
N ASP A 77 2.29 15.37 4.65
CA ASP A 77 2.75 16.69 4.24
C ASP A 77 3.47 16.60 2.89
N VAL A 78 2.96 17.31 1.89
CA VAL A 78 3.53 17.30 0.54
C VAL A 78 4.83 18.11 0.48
N ALA A 79 5.00 19.12 1.34
CA ALA A 79 6.23 19.90 1.41
C ALA A 79 7.41 19.06 1.91
N SER A 80 7.16 18.10 2.82
CA SER A 80 8.22 17.24 3.37
C SER A 80 8.75 16.20 2.36
N LEU A 81 8.04 15.98 1.25
CA LEU A 81 8.44 15.03 0.21
C LEU A 81 9.61 15.53 -0.66
N ASN A 82 9.93 16.83 -0.61
CA ASN A 82 10.96 17.47 -1.45
C ASN A 82 10.82 17.08 -2.93
N LEU A 83 9.62 17.30 -3.49
CA LEU A 83 9.29 16.90 -4.85
C LEU A 83 10.24 17.56 -5.86
N PRO A 84 10.81 16.79 -6.82
CA PRO A 84 11.81 17.32 -7.74
C PRO A 84 11.21 18.22 -8.83
N VAL A 85 9.93 18.01 -9.16
CA VAL A 85 9.20 18.71 -10.22
C VAL A 85 7.72 18.75 -9.89
N ASP A 86 7.00 19.67 -10.53
CA ASP A 86 5.54 19.61 -10.58
C ASP A 86 5.05 18.47 -11.46
N GLY A 87 3.90 17.90 -11.09
CA GLY A 87 3.28 16.83 -11.86
C GLY A 87 2.28 16.01 -11.06
N THR A 88 1.87 14.89 -11.65
CA THR A 88 0.94 13.96 -11.00
C THR A 88 1.71 12.85 -10.28
N PHE A 89 1.45 12.74 -8.98
CA PHE A 89 2.02 11.73 -8.11
C PHE A 89 0.93 10.74 -7.68
N ASN A 90 1.31 9.48 -7.54
CA ASN A 90 0.48 8.46 -6.92
C ASN A 90 0.94 8.29 -5.48
N TYR A 91 -0.01 8.10 -4.57
CA TYR A 91 0.30 7.74 -3.20
C TYR A 91 -0.46 6.48 -2.80
N GLN A 92 0.11 5.77 -1.85
CA GLN A 92 -0.48 4.61 -1.20
C GLN A 92 -0.23 4.74 0.30
N ILE A 93 -1.25 4.45 1.10
CA ILE A 93 -1.14 4.32 2.55
C ILE A 93 -1.49 2.89 2.92
N GLN A 94 -0.64 2.32 3.74
CA GLN A 94 -0.87 1.05 4.39
C GLN A 94 -1.07 1.34 5.88
N ALA A 95 -2.29 1.18 6.36
CA ALA A 95 -2.64 1.34 7.75
C ALA A 95 -2.50 -0.01 8.45
N VAL A 96 -1.61 -0.10 9.43
CA VAL A 96 -1.17 -1.34 10.07
C VAL A 96 -1.77 -1.46 11.45
N THR A 97 -2.34 -2.63 11.75
CA THR A 97 -2.77 -3.02 13.10
C THR A 97 -2.01 -4.28 13.52
N TYR A 98 -1.29 -4.22 14.64
CA TYR A 98 -0.61 -5.37 15.23
C TYR A 98 -1.61 -6.22 16.00
N LEU A 99 -1.83 -7.45 15.57
CA LEU A 99 -2.80 -8.36 16.18
C LEU A 99 -2.17 -9.22 17.27
N GLN A 100 -0.97 -9.72 17.01
CA GLN A 100 -0.28 -10.63 17.90
C GLN A 100 1.23 -10.56 17.69
N GLU A 101 1.98 -10.46 18.77
CA GLU A 101 3.42 -10.66 18.76
C GLU A 101 3.75 -12.15 18.61
N ILE A 102 4.60 -12.47 17.65
CA ILE A 102 5.19 -13.79 17.49
C ILE A 102 6.57 -13.74 18.14
N LYS A 103 6.73 -14.52 19.22
CA LYS A 103 8.06 -14.85 19.73
C LYS A 103 8.68 -15.88 18.81
N ASP A 104 9.71 -15.45 18.10
CA ASP A 104 10.55 -16.34 17.31
C ASP A 104 11.39 -17.17 18.32
N SER A 105 11.11 -18.45 18.47
CA SER A 105 11.88 -19.35 19.35
C SER A 105 13.14 -19.90 18.67
N MET A 106 13.34 -19.58 17.38
CA MET A 106 14.45 -20.05 16.59
C MET A 106 15.55 -18.99 16.53
N ASN A 107 16.72 -19.32 17.08
CA ASN A 107 17.92 -18.51 16.91
C ASN A 107 18.46 -18.67 15.47
N ASN A 108 18.01 -17.81 14.56
CA ASN A 108 18.46 -17.73 13.18
C ASN A 108 19.51 -16.61 12.96
N GLY A 109 20.17 -16.15 14.04
CA GLY A 109 21.11 -15.04 13.98
C GLY A 109 20.47 -13.65 14.03
N ARG A 110 19.17 -13.56 14.32
CA ARG A 110 18.51 -12.30 14.70
C ARG A 110 18.84 -11.90 16.13
N SER A 111 18.79 -10.59 16.39
CA SER A 111 19.00 -10.02 17.73
C SER A 111 17.91 -10.48 18.71
N GLU A 112 18.23 -10.55 20.01
CA GLU A 112 17.30 -11.03 21.05
C GLU A 112 16.07 -10.13 21.22
N ASP A 113 16.15 -8.87 20.80
CA ASP A 113 15.07 -7.88 20.75
C ASP A 113 14.31 -7.87 19.41
N ALA A 114 14.58 -8.82 18.50
CA ALA A 114 13.84 -8.92 17.25
C ALA A 114 12.47 -9.57 17.48
N HIS A 115 11.43 -8.74 17.50
CA HIS A 115 10.04 -9.17 17.64
C HIS A 115 9.34 -9.26 16.27
N GLY A 116 8.64 -10.36 16.03
CA GLY A 116 7.74 -10.50 14.88
C GLY A 116 6.31 -10.12 15.27
N PHE A 117 5.52 -9.58 14.34
CA PHE A 117 4.10 -9.32 14.58
C PHE A 117 3.24 -9.86 13.44
N ILE A 118 2.16 -10.56 13.78
CA ILE A 118 1.05 -10.76 12.85
C ILE A 118 0.31 -9.43 12.76
N SER A 119 0.23 -8.89 11.55
CA SER A 119 -0.38 -7.59 11.30
C SER A 119 -1.53 -7.70 10.32
N LYS A 120 -2.60 -6.94 10.57
CA LYS A 120 -3.62 -6.64 9.55
C LYS A 120 -3.23 -5.32 8.88
N VAL A 121 -3.28 -5.29 7.55
CA VAL A 121 -2.96 -4.09 6.77
C VAL A 121 -4.15 -3.72 5.91
N ASP A 122 -4.68 -2.52 6.12
CA ASP A 122 -5.69 -1.91 5.24
C ASP A 122 -4.97 -0.94 4.30
N VAL A 123 -5.19 -1.09 2.99
CA VAL A 123 -4.48 -0.32 1.96
C VAL A 123 -5.47 0.60 1.24
N THR A 124 -5.11 1.87 1.14
CA THR A 124 -5.79 2.86 0.30
C THR A 124 -4.77 3.63 -0.53
N GLY A 125 -5.20 4.26 -1.60
CA GLY A 125 -4.32 5.05 -2.44
C GLY A 125 -5.07 5.94 -3.39
N GLY A 126 -4.34 6.83 -4.02
CA GLY A 126 -4.91 7.78 -4.96
C GLY A 126 -3.83 8.56 -5.68
N LYS A 127 -4.23 9.69 -6.24
CA LYS A 127 -3.33 10.59 -6.95
C LYS A 127 -3.51 12.01 -6.44
N PHE A 128 -2.45 12.80 -6.52
CA PHE A 128 -2.49 14.25 -6.39
C PHE A 128 -1.65 14.86 -7.50
N THR A 129 -2.00 16.07 -7.90
CA THR A 129 -1.23 16.84 -8.87
C THR A 129 -0.70 18.09 -8.19
N THR A 130 0.55 18.42 -8.41
CA THR A 130 1.14 19.67 -7.93
C THR A 130 1.30 20.69 -9.05
N GLU A 131 1.14 21.95 -8.69
CA GLU A 131 1.42 23.12 -9.53
C GLU A 131 2.05 24.18 -8.62
N SER A 132 3.23 24.70 -8.99
CA SER A 132 4.07 25.54 -8.12
C SER A 132 4.42 24.88 -6.78
N PHE A 133 4.68 23.57 -6.80
CA PHE A 133 5.00 22.72 -5.63
C PHE A 133 3.90 22.63 -4.56
N ALA A 134 2.68 23.08 -4.88
CA ALA A 134 1.50 22.93 -4.03
C ALA A 134 0.50 21.98 -4.67
N VAL A 135 -0.27 21.25 -3.86
CA VAL A 135 -1.34 20.37 -4.35
C VAL A 135 -2.44 21.20 -4.97
N LYS A 136 -2.79 20.87 -6.22
CA LYS A 136 -3.90 21.48 -6.92
C LYS A 136 -5.23 20.99 -6.35
N THR A 137 -5.91 21.85 -5.61
CA THR A 137 -7.26 21.59 -5.12
C THR A 137 -8.29 22.00 -6.17
N TYR A 138 -9.18 21.09 -6.57
CA TYR A 138 -10.31 21.42 -7.43
C TYR A 138 -11.48 21.87 -6.56
N GLU A 139 -12.12 23.00 -6.91
CA GLU A 139 -13.42 23.32 -6.29
C GLU A 139 -14.42 22.23 -6.67
N GLN A 140 -15.09 21.66 -5.67
CA GLN A 140 -16.22 20.79 -5.93
C GLN A 140 -17.34 21.64 -6.53
N THR A 141 -17.46 21.64 -7.86
CA THR A 141 -18.66 22.12 -8.53
C THR A 141 -19.80 21.21 -8.11
N ASN A 142 -20.64 21.69 -7.20
CA ASN A 142 -21.91 21.05 -6.89
C ASN A 142 -22.70 20.91 -8.19
N GLU A 143 -22.77 19.70 -8.74
CA GLU A 143 -23.66 19.40 -9.87
C GLU A 143 -25.08 19.74 -9.44
N LYS A 144 -25.58 20.86 -9.97
CA LYS A 144 -26.94 21.33 -9.72
C LYS A 144 -27.88 20.32 -10.38
N LYS A 145 -28.48 19.44 -9.59
CA LYS A 145 -29.47 18.46 -10.08
C LYS A 145 -30.50 19.19 -10.96
N PRO A 146 -30.75 18.75 -12.19
CA PRO A 146 -31.73 19.41 -13.04
C PRO A 146 -33.12 19.29 -12.39
N VAL A 147 -33.75 20.44 -12.14
CA VAL A 147 -35.15 20.47 -11.70
C VAL A 147 -36.01 20.22 -12.94
N LEU A 148 -36.56 19.02 -13.05
CA LEU A 148 -37.59 18.71 -14.04
C LEU A 148 -38.86 19.50 -13.70
N LYS A 149 -39.07 20.65 -14.36
CA LYS A 149 -40.37 21.31 -14.38
C LYS A 149 -41.24 20.57 -15.39
N LEU A 150 -42.03 19.61 -14.92
CA LEU A 150 -43.16 19.08 -15.69
C LEU A 150 -44.21 20.19 -15.78
N GLY A 151 -44.27 20.86 -16.93
CA GLY A 151 -45.31 21.82 -17.24
C GLY A 151 -46.63 21.08 -17.44
N PHE A 152 -47.48 21.07 -16.43
CA PHE A 152 -48.90 20.79 -16.61
C PHE A 152 -49.57 22.12 -16.96
N ASN A 153 -49.89 22.29 -18.24
CA ASN A 153 -50.90 23.26 -18.71
C ASN A 153 -52.28 22.60 -18.65
#